data_AF-A0A6G1JY20-F1
#
_entry.id   AF-A0A6G1JY20-F1
#
_cell.length_a   1.000
_cell.length_b   1.000
_cell.length_c   1.000
_cell.angle_alpha   90.00
_cell.angle_beta   90.00
_cell.angle_gamma   90.00
#
_symmetry.space_group_name_H-M   'P 1'
#
loop_
_entity.id
_entity.type
_entity.pdbx_description
1 polymer ?
#
loop_
_entity_poly.entity_id
_entity_poly.type
_entity_poly.pdbx_seq_one_letter_code
_entity_poly.pdbx_strand_id
1 'polypeptide(L)'
;MASPAAHKPRRRKRIEEGSLAHVTHGTLDRDHTTHARKPAFPLVAFLWPAKGTVSQWVTIPLILMVVGLFRWTTGLWGYSGFQSPPMHGDFEAQRHWMELTTHLPVSQWYFHDLEWWGLDYPPLTAYHSWILGIVGSYINPNWFALVRSRALDDPSLKIYMRATVFISEYLIYVPAVIIFLRRYSRLERVNVWEASIALVAVLMQPGTILIDHGHFQYNTVMLGFTLASMSSMAAGRPLWGCVFFVGALGFKQMALFYAPAIFAYLLGICLFPRVDVIRFLSIALVTIFSFALLYLPFLLGVLYDKYRGISLEDLPVPPLLVSLPVSLNEESWYYPAVFQVAQSVHRIFPFARGLFEDKVANVWCAIHTFHKLNRYPSVLLQRAALAATSLAIIPPCFILFLKPRKELLPLALAATSWGFFLCSYQVHEKNVLLPLLPMTILLGGEGGLLPSIRAWVGLANMLGVWTMFPLLKRDELRVPYFVITLLWAYLLGFPPVSLSAYHEGTTGGLSLLSKILHLNLYLVMVVWHVVEAFVPPPSDKPDLWVVANAIVGAGGFGICYLWCVWRLFWKSGLVKQAKEESKTL
;
A
#
# COMPACT_ATOMS: atom_id res chain seq x y z
N MET A 1 -5.76 -66.97 -10.22
CA MET A 1 -4.58 -66.09 -10.03
C MET A 1 -4.69 -64.97 -11.05
N ALA A 2 -5.02 -63.75 -10.61
CA ALA A 2 -5.20 -62.60 -11.48
C ALA A 2 -3.84 -61.93 -11.75
N SER A 3 -3.54 -61.65 -13.03
CA SER A 3 -2.33 -60.95 -13.44
C SER A 3 -2.24 -59.54 -12.85
N PRO A 4 -1.04 -59.06 -12.47
CA PRO A 4 -0.89 -57.72 -11.93
C PRO A 4 -1.13 -56.67 -13.01
N ALA A 5 -1.99 -55.69 -12.70
CA ALA A 5 -2.33 -54.58 -13.58
C ALA A 5 -1.09 -53.72 -13.87
N ALA A 6 -0.78 -53.53 -15.16
CA ALA A 6 0.29 -52.66 -15.62
C ALA A 6 0.00 -51.20 -15.23
N HIS A 7 0.75 -50.69 -14.26
CA HIS A 7 0.73 -49.30 -13.84
C HIS A 7 1.22 -48.41 -15.00
N LYS A 8 0.31 -47.89 -15.83
CA LYS A 8 0.64 -46.86 -16.84
C LYS A 8 1.11 -45.59 -16.10
N PRO A 9 2.35 -45.13 -16.29
CA PRO A 9 2.79 -43.88 -15.68
C PRO A 9 1.96 -42.74 -16.26
N ARG A 10 1.36 -41.95 -15.36
CA ARG A 10 0.65 -40.71 -15.69
C ARG A 10 1.59 -39.84 -16.51
N ARG A 11 1.30 -39.69 -17.82
CA ARG A 11 2.07 -38.85 -18.75
C ARG A 11 2.19 -37.46 -18.12
N ARG A 12 3.34 -37.15 -17.53
CA ARG A 12 3.69 -35.80 -17.06
C ARG A 12 3.59 -34.95 -18.32
N LYS A 13 2.60 -34.05 -18.39
CA LYS A 13 2.56 -33.03 -19.46
C LYS A 13 3.95 -32.42 -19.46
N ARG A 14 4.70 -32.65 -20.54
CA ARG A 14 5.95 -31.94 -20.82
C ARG A 14 5.55 -30.47 -20.72
N ILE A 15 5.95 -29.83 -19.62
CA ILE A 15 5.75 -28.39 -19.45
C ILE A 15 6.38 -27.77 -20.70
N GLU A 16 5.68 -26.82 -21.31
CA GLU A 16 6.09 -26.09 -22.51
C GLU A 16 7.39 -25.30 -22.26
N GLU A 17 8.49 -26.00 -22.04
CA GLU A 17 9.83 -25.44 -21.83
C GLU A 17 10.40 -24.86 -23.13
N GLY A 18 9.84 -25.20 -24.29
CA GLY A 18 10.33 -24.76 -25.59
C GLY A 18 9.88 -23.38 -26.05
N SER A 19 8.76 -22.83 -25.57
CA SER A 19 8.17 -21.61 -26.14
C SER A 19 8.43 -20.34 -25.31
N LEU A 20 8.51 -20.46 -23.98
CA LEU A 20 8.74 -19.32 -23.08
C LEU A 20 10.24 -19.08 -22.75
N ALA A 21 11.14 -19.94 -23.21
CA ALA A 21 12.58 -19.85 -22.93
C ALA A 21 13.31 -18.74 -23.71
N HIS A 22 12.66 -18.14 -24.72
CA HIS A 22 13.30 -17.18 -25.64
C HIS A 22 12.89 -15.72 -25.44
N VAL A 23 11.79 -15.43 -24.73
CA VAL A 23 11.39 -14.06 -24.41
C VAL A 23 12.04 -13.67 -23.08
N THR A 24 12.93 -12.67 -23.13
CA THR A 24 13.55 -12.11 -21.93
C THR A 24 12.83 -10.81 -21.62
N HIS A 25 12.09 -10.75 -20.50
CA HIS A 25 11.37 -9.55 -20.09
C HIS A 25 12.30 -8.57 -19.36
N GLY A 26 13.56 -8.44 -19.81
CA GLY A 26 14.57 -7.54 -19.26
C GLY A 26 15.56 -8.15 -18.26
N THR A 27 15.69 -9.48 -18.22
CA THR A 27 16.62 -10.18 -17.33
C THR A 27 18.00 -10.43 -17.92
N LEU A 28 18.12 -10.51 -19.25
CA LEU A 28 19.37 -10.83 -19.93
C LEU A 28 19.80 -9.68 -20.82
N ASP A 29 21.07 -9.33 -20.74
CA ASP A 29 21.73 -8.48 -21.73
C ASP A 29 22.57 -9.35 -22.67
N ARG A 30 22.74 -8.87 -23.90
CA ARG A 30 23.69 -9.45 -24.85
C ARG A 30 24.96 -8.63 -24.82
N ASP A 31 26.08 -9.30 -24.60
CA ASP A 31 27.37 -8.69 -24.79
C ASP A 31 27.57 -8.34 -26.28
N HIS A 32 28.03 -7.12 -26.56
CA HIS A 32 28.21 -6.63 -27.92
C HIS A 32 29.43 -7.22 -28.62
N THR A 33 30.42 -7.69 -27.85
CA THR A 33 31.67 -8.26 -28.38
C THR A 33 31.61 -9.78 -28.51
N THR A 34 31.09 -10.46 -27.48
CA THR A 34 31.07 -11.93 -27.43
C THR A 34 29.72 -12.54 -27.82
N HIS A 35 28.68 -11.72 -27.98
CA HIS A 35 27.27 -12.15 -28.12
C HIS A 35 26.76 -13.06 -26.98
N ALA A 36 27.52 -13.21 -25.90
CA ALA A 36 27.14 -14.01 -24.75
C ALA A 36 26.00 -13.35 -23.97
N ARG A 37 25.14 -14.18 -23.37
CA ARG A 37 24.05 -13.71 -22.50
C ARG A 37 24.60 -13.50 -21.09
N LYS A 38 24.48 -12.29 -20.56
CA LYS A 38 24.85 -11.95 -19.18
C LYS A 38 23.63 -11.49 -18.38
N PRO A 39 23.64 -11.64 -17.04
CA PRO A 39 22.62 -11.03 -16.20
C PRO A 39 22.55 -9.51 -16.40
N ALA A 40 21.34 -8.97 -16.57
CA ALA A 40 21.15 -7.53 -16.84
C ALA A 40 21.35 -6.64 -15.59
N PHE A 41 21.21 -7.18 -14.39
CA PHE A 41 21.37 -6.44 -13.13
C PHE A 41 21.66 -7.35 -11.94
N PRO A 42 22.16 -6.81 -10.80
CA PRO A 42 22.69 -7.62 -9.69
C PRO A 42 21.71 -8.64 -9.11
N LEU A 43 20.42 -8.32 -8.98
CA LEU A 43 19.43 -9.29 -8.49
C LEU A 43 19.25 -10.47 -9.46
N VAL A 44 19.35 -10.25 -10.76
CA VAL A 44 19.33 -11.35 -11.74
C VAL A 44 20.58 -12.21 -11.59
N ALA A 45 21.74 -11.60 -11.40
CA ALA A 45 22.99 -12.32 -11.18
C ALA A 45 22.92 -13.17 -9.91
N PHE A 46 22.37 -12.61 -8.83
CA PHE A 46 22.17 -13.30 -7.55
C PHE A 46 21.23 -14.51 -7.67
N LEU A 47 20.13 -14.37 -8.42
CA LEU A 47 19.16 -15.44 -8.65
C LEU A 47 19.48 -16.33 -9.85
N TRP A 48 20.61 -16.10 -10.53
CA TRP A 48 21.03 -16.86 -11.70
C TRP A 48 21.21 -18.36 -11.41
N PRO A 49 21.84 -18.77 -10.29
CA PRO A 49 22.03 -20.19 -10.00
C PRO A 49 20.71 -20.95 -9.80
N ALA A 50 19.62 -20.24 -9.47
CA ALA A 50 18.29 -20.80 -9.29
C ALA A 50 17.50 -20.96 -10.61
N LYS A 51 18.05 -20.50 -11.74
CA LYS A 51 17.38 -20.56 -13.04
C LYS A 51 17.30 -22.00 -13.57
N GLY A 52 16.10 -22.55 -13.66
CA GLY A 52 15.82 -23.85 -14.28
C GLY A 52 16.23 -25.10 -13.47
N THR A 53 17.00 -24.91 -12.40
CA THR A 53 17.55 -26.00 -11.58
C THR A 53 16.85 -26.15 -10.23
N VAL A 54 16.32 -25.05 -9.67
CA VAL A 54 15.75 -25.01 -8.31
C VAL A 54 14.23 -24.98 -8.37
N SER A 55 13.61 -25.90 -7.64
CA SER A 55 12.15 -25.94 -7.47
C SER A 55 11.65 -24.69 -6.73
N GLN A 56 10.49 -24.18 -7.12
CA GLN A 56 9.80 -23.08 -6.41
C GLN A 56 9.54 -23.40 -4.93
N TRP A 57 9.46 -24.70 -4.59
CA TRP A 57 9.33 -25.18 -3.20
C TRP A 57 10.58 -24.93 -2.35
N VAL A 58 11.73 -24.66 -2.98
CA VAL A 58 12.98 -24.28 -2.32
C VAL A 58 13.23 -22.78 -2.46
N THR A 59 13.03 -22.22 -3.66
CA THR A 59 13.28 -20.79 -3.93
C THR A 59 12.44 -19.87 -3.04
N ILE A 60 11.16 -20.16 -2.86
CA ILE A 60 10.26 -19.27 -2.09
C ILE A 60 10.62 -19.24 -0.60
N PRO A 61 10.77 -20.38 0.10
CA PRO A 61 11.21 -20.35 1.49
C PRO A 61 12.52 -19.58 1.69
N LEU A 62 13.51 -19.76 0.81
CA LEU A 62 14.77 -19.02 0.89
C LEU A 62 14.57 -17.51 0.72
N ILE A 63 13.76 -17.09 -0.26
CA ILE A 63 13.38 -15.69 -0.42
C ILE A 63 12.73 -15.18 0.88
N LEU A 64 11.75 -15.90 1.42
CA LEU A 64 11.02 -15.49 2.62
C LEU A 64 11.90 -15.44 3.87
N MET A 65 12.90 -16.32 3.99
CA MET A 65 13.88 -16.27 5.09
C MET A 65 14.74 -15.02 5.01
N VAL A 66 15.30 -14.71 3.84
CA VAL A 66 16.15 -13.53 3.63
C VAL A 66 15.34 -12.24 3.82
N VAL A 67 14.17 -12.17 3.20
CA VAL A 67 13.21 -11.05 3.32
C VAL A 67 12.78 -10.85 4.78
N GLY A 68 12.56 -11.95 5.51
CA GLY A 68 12.22 -11.94 6.93
C GLY A 68 13.36 -11.42 7.81
N LEU A 69 14.61 -11.78 7.48
CA LEU A 69 15.78 -11.28 8.19
C LEU A 69 15.91 -9.75 8.09
N PHE A 70 15.69 -9.17 6.90
CA PHE A 70 15.72 -7.71 6.74
C PHE A 70 14.61 -7.00 7.52
N ARG A 71 13.41 -7.59 7.59
CA ARG A 71 12.31 -7.08 8.43
C ARG A 71 12.68 -7.10 9.90
N TRP A 72 13.13 -8.26 10.39
CA TRP A 72 13.48 -8.45 11.79
C TRP A 72 14.62 -7.53 12.24
N THR A 73 15.68 -7.42 11.43
CA THR A 73 16.83 -6.55 11.71
C THR A 73 16.46 -5.07 11.69
N THR A 74 15.50 -4.65 10.87
CA THR A 74 14.95 -3.28 10.91
C THR A 74 14.26 -3.01 12.25
N GLY A 75 13.53 -4.00 12.78
CA GLY A 75 12.82 -3.89 14.06
C GLY A 75 13.69 -3.70 15.29
N LEU A 76 15.00 -3.94 15.18
CA LEU A 76 15.98 -3.71 16.26
C LEU A 76 16.21 -2.21 16.54
N TRP A 77 15.99 -1.36 15.54
CA TRP A 77 16.18 0.10 15.64
C TRP A 77 15.02 0.79 16.37
N GLY A 78 15.08 2.12 16.49
CA GLY A 78 14.05 2.96 17.10
C GLY A 78 12.66 2.80 16.46
N TYR A 79 11.64 3.34 17.11
CA TYR A 79 10.26 3.37 16.63
C TYR A 79 9.65 4.75 16.83
N SER A 80 8.50 4.98 16.19
CA SER A 80 7.73 6.22 16.29
C SER A 80 7.42 6.57 17.74
N GLY A 81 8.04 7.64 18.22
CA GLY A 81 7.83 8.21 19.56
C GLY A 81 8.52 7.47 20.72
N PHE A 82 9.59 6.72 20.46
CA PHE A 82 10.43 6.16 21.53
C PHE A 82 10.92 7.25 22.48
N GLN A 83 10.65 7.12 23.79
CA GLN A 83 11.05 8.07 24.82
C GLN A 83 10.71 9.54 24.49
N SER A 84 9.55 9.77 23.85
CA SER A 84 9.13 11.09 23.36
C SER A 84 7.86 11.58 24.06
N PRO A 85 7.92 11.98 25.35
CA PRO A 85 6.78 12.55 26.05
C PRO A 85 6.32 13.89 25.42
N PRO A 86 5.06 14.32 25.62
CA PRO A 86 4.06 13.69 26.50
C PRO A 86 3.28 12.55 25.85
N MET A 87 3.11 12.55 24.52
CA MET A 87 2.17 11.65 23.83
C MET A 87 2.81 10.41 23.17
N HIS A 88 4.14 10.35 23.03
CA HIS A 88 4.82 9.32 22.22
C HIS A 88 4.31 9.33 20.77
N GLY A 89 4.33 8.18 20.07
CA GLY A 89 4.06 8.10 18.63
C GLY A 89 3.21 6.90 18.25
N ASP A 90 3.29 6.48 16.99
CA ASP A 90 2.44 5.43 16.43
C ASP A 90 2.58 4.08 17.15
N PHE A 91 3.74 3.79 17.77
CA PHE A 91 3.92 2.60 18.60
C PHE A 91 2.98 2.59 19.81
N GLU A 92 2.92 3.71 20.53
CA GLU A 92 2.04 3.88 21.70
C GLU A 92 0.57 3.87 21.29
N ALA A 93 0.22 4.45 20.13
CA ALA A 93 -1.14 4.39 19.62
C ALA A 93 -1.63 2.94 19.44
N GLN A 94 -0.82 2.09 18.79
CA GLN A 94 -1.18 0.68 18.61
C GLN A 94 -1.21 -0.08 19.94
N ARG A 95 -0.25 0.16 20.86
CA ARG A 95 -0.23 -0.45 22.20
C ARG A 95 -1.50 -0.08 22.97
N HIS A 96 -1.88 1.20 22.93
CA HIS A 96 -3.07 1.69 23.60
C HIS A 96 -4.35 1.09 23.00
N TRP A 97 -4.41 0.86 21.68
CA TRP A 97 -5.54 0.15 21.07
C TRP A 97 -5.65 -1.31 21.55
N MET A 98 -4.53 -1.99 21.79
CA MET A 98 -4.54 -3.34 22.38
C MET A 98 -5.00 -3.31 23.85
N GLU A 99 -4.58 -2.32 24.62
CA GLU A 99 -5.05 -2.06 26.00
C GLU A 99 -6.57 -1.79 26.04
N LEU A 100 -7.06 -0.82 25.27
CA LEU A 100 -8.45 -0.39 25.36
C LEU A 100 -9.40 -1.49 24.88
N THR A 101 -9.06 -2.20 23.80
CA THR A 101 -9.94 -3.24 23.24
C THR A 101 -10.00 -4.49 24.11
N THR A 102 -9.00 -4.74 24.95
CA THR A 102 -8.97 -5.89 25.85
C THR A 102 -9.67 -5.64 27.18
N HIS A 103 -9.68 -4.39 27.66
CA HIS A 103 -10.20 -4.06 28.98
C HIS A 103 -11.58 -3.41 28.99
N LEU A 104 -11.98 -2.72 27.91
CA LEU A 104 -13.21 -1.96 27.88
C LEU A 104 -14.36 -2.70 27.17
N PRO A 105 -15.62 -2.44 27.58
CA PRO A 105 -16.80 -2.84 26.82
C PRO A 105 -16.71 -2.35 25.37
N VAL A 106 -17.29 -3.10 24.44
CA VAL A 106 -17.24 -2.79 23.00
C VAL A 106 -17.89 -1.44 22.71
N SER A 107 -18.95 -1.10 23.46
CA SER A 107 -19.62 0.20 23.38
C SER A 107 -18.74 1.40 23.74
N GLN A 108 -17.58 1.20 24.36
CA GLN A 108 -16.65 2.26 24.76
C GLN A 108 -15.43 2.41 23.84
N TRP A 109 -15.21 1.47 22.91
CA TRP A 109 -13.98 1.44 22.09
C TRP A 109 -13.72 2.73 21.30
N TYR A 110 -14.77 3.41 20.82
CA TYR A 110 -14.66 4.66 20.04
C TYR A 110 -14.97 5.93 20.85
N PHE A 111 -15.03 5.82 22.18
CA PHE A 111 -15.34 6.92 23.10
C PHE A 111 -14.27 7.11 24.18
N HIS A 112 -13.55 6.05 24.53
CA HIS A 112 -12.55 6.11 25.57
C HIS A 112 -11.39 7.04 25.21
N ASP A 113 -11.12 7.97 26.12
CA ASP A 113 -9.96 8.87 26.13
C ASP A 113 -9.46 9.29 24.74
N LEU A 114 -10.32 10.03 24.02
CA LEU A 114 -10.08 10.41 22.63
C LEU A 114 -8.85 11.32 22.45
N GLU A 115 -8.36 11.94 23.54
CA GLU A 115 -7.16 12.77 23.56
C GLU A 115 -5.89 11.90 23.61
N TRP A 116 -5.93 10.75 24.30
CA TRP A 116 -4.82 9.79 24.37
C TRP A 116 -4.94 8.69 23.32
N TRP A 117 -4.57 8.98 22.07
CA TRP A 117 -4.55 8.00 20.97
C TRP A 117 -5.84 7.19 20.80
N GLY A 118 -6.98 7.88 20.75
CA GLY A 118 -8.28 7.26 20.51
C GLY A 118 -8.30 6.37 19.25
N LEU A 119 -9.21 5.40 19.25
CA LEU A 119 -9.35 4.46 18.13
C LEU A 119 -9.92 5.17 16.89
N ASP A 120 -9.06 5.34 15.88
CA ASP A 120 -9.36 6.09 14.65
C ASP A 120 -9.53 5.19 13.41
N TYR A 121 -9.34 3.88 13.57
CA TYR A 121 -9.43 2.91 12.48
C TYR A 121 -10.70 2.07 12.57
N PRO A 122 -11.17 1.48 11.47
CA PRO A 122 -12.42 0.75 11.45
C PRO A 122 -12.35 -0.59 12.21
N PRO A 123 -13.48 -1.28 12.42
CA PRO A 123 -13.58 -2.37 13.37
C PRO A 123 -12.61 -3.55 13.15
N LEU A 124 -12.14 -3.82 11.93
CA LEU A 124 -11.21 -4.92 11.72
C LEU A 124 -9.84 -4.65 12.37
N THR A 125 -9.41 -3.39 12.48
CA THR A 125 -8.24 -3.05 13.30
C THR A 125 -8.54 -3.22 14.78
N ALA A 126 -9.72 -2.82 15.25
CA ALA A 126 -10.09 -3.05 16.65
C ALA A 126 -10.03 -4.54 17.02
N TYR A 127 -10.58 -5.43 16.17
CA TYR A 127 -10.51 -6.88 16.39
C TYR A 127 -9.07 -7.41 16.34
N HIS A 128 -8.25 -6.86 15.44
CA HIS A 128 -6.84 -7.20 15.35
C HIS A 128 -6.10 -6.83 16.63
N SER A 129 -6.25 -5.58 17.10
CA SER A 129 -5.67 -5.11 18.36
C SER A 129 -6.19 -5.90 19.56
N TRP A 130 -7.46 -6.29 19.55
CA TRP A 130 -8.05 -7.12 20.60
C TRP A 130 -7.39 -8.50 20.70
N ILE A 131 -7.26 -9.20 19.57
CA ILE A 131 -6.62 -10.53 19.52
C ILE A 131 -5.16 -10.43 19.96
N LEU A 132 -4.42 -9.44 19.46
CA LEU A 132 -3.03 -9.23 19.84
C LEU A 132 -2.94 -8.91 21.35
N GLY A 133 -3.72 -7.94 21.84
CA GLY A 133 -3.76 -7.60 23.25
C GLY A 133 -4.03 -8.80 24.16
N ILE A 134 -4.96 -9.70 23.79
CA ILE A 134 -5.20 -10.95 24.55
C ILE A 134 -3.93 -11.80 24.61
N VAL A 135 -3.31 -12.07 23.46
CA VAL A 135 -2.09 -12.90 23.38
C VAL A 135 -0.95 -12.25 24.18
N GLY A 136 -0.80 -10.94 24.07
CA GLY A 136 0.23 -10.19 24.77
C GLY A 136 0.01 -10.16 26.29
N SER A 137 -1.23 -9.99 26.75
CA SER A 137 -1.59 -10.02 28.17
C SER A 137 -1.40 -11.40 28.81
N TYR A 138 -1.47 -12.49 28.02
CA TYR A 138 -1.12 -13.83 28.49
C TYR A 138 0.39 -13.99 28.74
N ILE A 139 1.23 -13.29 27.96
CA ILE A 139 2.70 -13.30 28.12
C ILE A 139 3.09 -12.39 29.29
N ASN A 140 2.60 -11.15 29.31
CA ASN A 140 2.82 -10.20 30.38
C ASN A 140 1.63 -9.22 30.49
N PRO A 141 0.81 -9.32 31.55
CA PRO A 141 -0.38 -8.49 31.71
C PRO A 141 -0.06 -7.00 31.94
N ASN A 142 1.17 -6.66 32.37
CA ASN A 142 1.56 -5.28 32.62
C ASN A 142 1.70 -4.46 31.32
N TRP A 143 1.87 -5.10 30.17
CA TRP A 143 2.04 -4.42 28.87
C TRP A 143 0.79 -3.66 28.42
N PHE A 144 -0.39 -4.14 28.82
CA PHE A 144 -1.68 -3.62 28.39
C PHE A 144 -2.59 -3.28 29.57
N ALA A 145 -2.02 -3.08 30.77
CA ALA A 145 -2.79 -2.70 31.95
C ALA A 145 -3.45 -1.33 31.76
N LEU A 146 -4.78 -1.30 31.88
CA LEU A 146 -5.59 -0.09 31.65
C LEU A 146 -5.07 1.12 32.45
N VAL A 147 -4.79 2.22 31.75
CA VAL A 147 -4.19 3.49 32.18
C VAL A 147 -2.75 3.38 32.71
N ARG A 148 -2.42 2.31 33.45
CA ARG A 148 -1.12 2.13 34.10
C ARG A 148 0.04 1.84 33.14
N SER A 149 -0.27 1.28 31.97
CA SER A 149 0.73 0.89 30.95
C SER A 149 0.99 1.96 29.89
N ARG A 150 0.46 3.18 30.07
CA ARG A 150 0.69 4.29 29.14
C ARG A 150 2.16 4.65 29.07
N ALA A 151 2.62 4.98 27.86
CA ALA A 151 4.01 5.37 27.60
C ALA A 151 5.04 4.32 28.05
N LEU A 152 4.69 3.03 27.98
CA LEU A 152 5.56 1.95 28.42
C LEU A 152 6.62 1.60 27.36
N ASP A 153 7.85 2.05 27.60
CA ASP A 153 9.03 1.73 26.77
C ASP A 153 9.76 0.45 27.24
N ASP A 154 9.02 -0.64 27.46
CA ASP A 154 9.58 -1.94 27.87
C ASP A 154 10.27 -2.66 26.69
N PRO A 155 11.54 -3.11 26.83
CA PRO A 155 12.24 -3.80 25.74
C PRO A 155 11.57 -5.10 25.29
N SER A 156 10.92 -5.84 26.20
CA SER A 156 10.25 -7.09 25.84
C SER A 156 8.93 -6.83 25.12
N LEU A 157 8.20 -5.78 25.51
CA LEU A 157 7.04 -5.26 24.78
C LEU A 157 7.43 -4.87 23.36
N LYS A 158 8.56 -4.18 23.16
CA LYS A 158 9.07 -3.86 21.82
C LYS A 158 9.20 -5.12 20.97
N ILE A 159 9.81 -6.19 21.48
CA ILE A 159 9.99 -7.46 20.75
C ILE A 159 8.63 -8.08 20.40
N TYR A 160 7.71 -8.14 21.36
CA TYR A 160 6.35 -8.64 21.14
C TYR A 160 5.66 -7.85 20.02
N MET A 161 5.64 -6.53 20.12
CA MET A 161 5.02 -5.63 19.16
C MET A 161 5.63 -5.83 17.76
N ARG A 162 6.97 -5.88 17.62
CA ARG A 162 7.64 -6.16 16.34
C ARG A 162 7.23 -7.53 15.76
N ALA A 163 7.12 -8.55 16.60
CA ALA A 163 6.68 -9.88 16.18
C ALA A 163 5.24 -9.87 15.66
N THR A 164 4.33 -9.08 16.27
CA THR A 164 2.94 -9.01 15.80
C THR A 164 2.83 -8.39 14.40
N VAL A 165 3.60 -7.35 14.08
CA VAL A 165 3.66 -6.77 12.72
C VAL A 165 4.17 -7.81 11.73
N PHE A 166 5.27 -8.49 12.08
CA PHE A 166 5.86 -9.55 11.26
C PHE A 166 4.87 -10.69 10.98
N ILE A 167 4.21 -11.22 12.00
CA ILE A 167 3.23 -12.31 11.86
C ILE A 167 2.05 -11.86 11.00
N SER A 168 1.53 -10.66 11.24
CA SER A 168 0.38 -10.10 10.51
C SER A 168 0.68 -9.93 9.02
N GLU A 169 1.89 -9.46 8.68
CA GLU A 169 2.35 -9.38 7.30
C GLU A 169 2.46 -10.77 6.65
N TYR A 170 3.04 -11.75 7.35
CA TYR A 170 3.21 -13.12 6.83
C TYR A 170 1.90 -13.89 6.67
N LEU A 171 0.86 -13.54 7.44
CA LEU A 171 -0.46 -14.12 7.32
C LEU A 171 -1.28 -13.52 6.17
N ILE A 172 -1.12 -12.21 5.90
CA ILE A 172 -2.02 -11.49 4.99
C ILE A 172 -1.30 -11.00 3.73
N TYR A 173 -0.23 -10.21 3.89
CA TYR A 173 0.47 -9.57 2.77
C TYR A 173 1.31 -10.54 1.95
N VAL A 174 2.18 -11.33 2.60
CA VAL A 174 3.11 -12.24 1.91
C VAL A 174 2.37 -13.25 1.02
N PRO A 175 1.31 -13.95 1.49
CA PRO A 175 0.55 -14.86 0.65
C PRO A 175 -0.14 -14.13 -0.51
N ALA A 176 -0.70 -12.93 -0.25
CA ALA A 176 -1.34 -12.13 -1.28
C ALA A 176 -0.36 -11.74 -2.39
N VAL A 177 0.86 -11.31 -2.04
CA VAL A 177 1.92 -10.97 -3.01
C VAL A 177 2.32 -12.18 -3.84
N ILE A 178 2.60 -13.32 -3.22
CA ILE A 178 3.01 -14.55 -3.92
C ILE A 178 1.91 -15.00 -4.89
N ILE A 179 0.65 -15.07 -4.42
CA ILE A 179 -0.47 -15.54 -5.23
C ILE A 179 -0.77 -14.56 -6.37
N PHE A 180 -0.78 -13.25 -6.07
CA PHE A 180 -1.01 -12.22 -7.07
C PHE A 180 0.08 -12.25 -8.15
N LEU A 181 1.36 -12.20 -7.79
CA LEU A 181 2.46 -12.16 -8.76
C LEU A 181 2.50 -13.41 -9.64
N ARG A 182 2.28 -14.60 -9.07
CA ARG A 182 2.17 -15.84 -9.87
C ARG A 182 1.05 -15.76 -10.90
N ARG A 183 -0.09 -15.15 -10.54
CA ARG A 183 -1.26 -15.02 -11.41
C ARG A 183 -1.05 -13.93 -12.46
N TYR A 184 -0.58 -12.78 -12.04
CA TYR A 184 -0.34 -11.62 -12.90
C TYR A 184 0.77 -11.92 -13.92
N SER A 185 1.88 -12.53 -13.48
CA SER A 185 2.97 -12.95 -14.37
C SER A 185 2.47 -13.92 -15.44
N ARG A 186 1.62 -14.89 -15.07
CA ARG A 186 1.02 -15.82 -16.03
C ARG A 186 0.09 -15.11 -17.02
N LEU A 187 -0.73 -14.18 -16.54
CA LEU A 187 -1.62 -13.37 -17.38
C LEU A 187 -0.81 -12.59 -18.44
N GLU A 188 0.32 -12.05 -18.02
CA GLU A 188 1.24 -11.24 -18.82
C GLU A 188 2.33 -12.08 -19.53
N ARG A 189 2.20 -13.42 -19.54
CA ARG A 189 3.10 -14.39 -20.18
C ARG A 189 4.57 -14.33 -19.72
N VAL A 190 4.81 -13.83 -18.50
CA VAL A 190 6.11 -13.80 -17.84
C VAL A 190 6.42 -15.17 -17.23
N ASN A 191 7.65 -15.65 -17.39
CA ASN A 191 8.06 -16.95 -16.86
C ASN A 191 8.26 -16.93 -15.33
N VAL A 192 8.28 -18.13 -14.73
CA VAL A 192 8.31 -18.32 -13.27
C VAL A 192 9.57 -17.76 -12.61
N TRP A 193 10.73 -17.82 -13.30
CA TRP A 193 11.99 -17.32 -12.76
C TRP A 193 12.00 -15.79 -12.71
N GLU A 194 11.55 -15.13 -13.77
CA GLU A 194 11.38 -13.68 -13.81
C GLU A 194 10.34 -13.19 -12.79
N ALA A 195 9.24 -13.94 -12.62
CA ALA A 195 8.27 -13.68 -11.56
C ALA A 195 8.89 -13.79 -10.15
N SER A 196 9.87 -14.68 -9.94
CA SER A 196 10.59 -14.82 -8.67
C SER A 196 11.53 -13.63 -8.42
N ILE A 197 12.15 -13.08 -9.47
CA ILE A 197 12.94 -11.84 -9.39
C ILE A 197 12.05 -10.66 -9.00
N ALA A 198 10.89 -10.52 -9.65
CA ALA A 198 9.90 -9.50 -9.29
C ALA A 198 9.37 -9.67 -7.85
N LEU A 199 9.18 -10.91 -7.39
CA LEU A 199 8.79 -11.21 -6.01
C LEU A 199 9.79 -10.67 -5.00
N VAL A 200 11.10 -10.88 -5.22
CA VAL A 200 12.13 -10.30 -4.34
C VAL A 200 12.06 -8.78 -4.37
N ALA A 201 11.92 -8.17 -5.55
CA ALA A 201 11.84 -6.72 -5.69
C ALA A 201 10.66 -6.09 -4.92
N VAL A 202 9.48 -6.74 -4.95
CA VAL A 202 8.28 -6.31 -4.22
C VAL A 202 8.45 -6.52 -2.72
N LEU A 203 8.92 -7.70 -2.28
CA LEU A 203 9.06 -8.00 -0.85
C LEU A 203 10.20 -7.23 -0.16
N MET A 204 11.20 -6.80 -0.92
CA MET A 204 12.31 -5.96 -0.45
C MET A 204 12.06 -4.45 -0.61
N GLN A 205 10.83 -4.04 -0.93
CA GLN A 205 10.48 -2.62 -1.09
C GLN A 205 10.86 -1.81 0.17
N PRO A 206 11.76 -0.80 0.09
CA PRO A 206 12.28 -0.12 1.28
C PRO A 206 11.21 0.58 2.11
N GLY A 207 10.27 1.28 1.44
CA GLY A 207 9.24 2.04 2.12
C GLY A 207 8.34 1.17 3.03
N THR A 208 7.94 -0.01 2.59
CA THR A 208 7.10 -0.90 3.41
C THR A 208 7.88 -1.48 4.59
N ILE A 209 9.15 -1.86 4.39
CA ILE A 209 10.00 -2.38 5.48
C ILE A 209 10.23 -1.31 6.54
N LEU A 210 10.65 -0.11 6.14
CA LEU A 210 11.00 0.96 7.07
C LEU A 210 9.79 1.48 7.84
N ILE A 211 8.64 1.60 7.20
CA ILE A 211 7.43 2.12 7.86
C ILE A 211 6.78 1.07 8.77
N ASP A 212 6.60 -0.17 8.32
CA ASP A 212 5.91 -1.16 9.14
C ASP A 212 6.85 -1.73 10.22
N HIS A 213 8.08 -2.10 9.87
CA HIS A 213 9.01 -2.78 10.79
C HIS A 213 9.95 -1.84 11.53
N GLY A 214 10.13 -0.59 11.08
CA GLY A 214 10.89 0.45 11.77
C GLY A 214 9.99 1.43 12.50
N HIS A 215 9.24 2.26 11.77
CA HIS A 215 8.36 3.29 12.33
C HIS A 215 7.23 2.71 13.19
N PHE A 216 6.80 1.47 12.91
CA PHE A 216 5.76 0.70 13.59
C PHE A 216 4.33 0.97 13.09
N GLN A 217 3.95 0.23 12.04
CA GLN A 217 2.63 0.32 11.42
C GLN A 217 2.16 -1.04 10.91
N TYR A 218 0.84 -1.23 10.82
CA TYR A 218 0.22 -2.41 10.19
C TYR A 218 -0.30 -2.09 8.77
N ASN A 219 0.46 -1.40 7.92
CA ASN A 219 -0.03 -1.04 6.59
C ASN A 219 -0.12 -2.25 5.66
N THR A 220 0.81 -3.19 5.80
CA THR A 220 0.89 -4.42 5.00
C THR A 220 -0.38 -5.28 5.12
N VAL A 221 -1.11 -5.25 6.24
CA VAL A 221 -2.40 -5.94 6.37
C VAL A 221 -3.43 -5.38 5.39
N MET A 222 -3.65 -4.06 5.38
CA MET A 222 -4.55 -3.41 4.44
C MET A 222 -4.09 -3.62 2.99
N LEU A 223 -2.80 -3.42 2.71
CA LEU A 223 -2.21 -3.61 1.39
C LEU A 223 -2.34 -5.08 0.91
N GLY A 224 -2.25 -6.04 1.82
CA GLY A 224 -2.44 -7.46 1.55
C GLY A 224 -3.87 -7.79 1.16
N PHE A 225 -4.85 -7.23 1.86
CA PHE A 225 -6.26 -7.35 1.47
C PHE A 225 -6.56 -6.69 0.12
N THR A 226 -5.99 -5.51 -0.16
CA THR A 226 -6.09 -4.88 -1.49
C THR A 226 -5.50 -5.76 -2.58
N LEU A 227 -4.33 -6.37 -2.34
CA LEU A 227 -3.69 -7.24 -3.32
C LEU A 227 -4.43 -8.58 -3.50
N ALA A 228 -5.02 -9.11 -2.43
CA ALA A 228 -5.90 -10.27 -2.49
C ALA A 228 -7.18 -9.98 -3.29
N SER A 229 -7.71 -8.76 -3.18
CA SER A 229 -8.82 -8.27 -3.99
C SER A 229 -8.44 -8.24 -5.48
N MET A 230 -7.33 -7.57 -5.81
CA MET A 230 -6.80 -7.54 -7.19
C MET A 230 -6.53 -8.94 -7.73
N SER A 231 -5.97 -9.83 -6.91
CA SER A 231 -5.70 -11.22 -7.27
C SER A 231 -6.99 -11.95 -7.63
N SER A 232 -8.05 -11.77 -6.85
CA SER A 232 -9.36 -12.38 -7.08
C SER A 232 -10.00 -11.85 -8.38
N MET A 233 -9.90 -10.55 -8.65
CA MET A 233 -10.33 -9.95 -9.91
C MET A 233 -9.54 -10.51 -11.11
N ALA A 234 -8.21 -10.64 -10.99
CA ALA A 234 -7.37 -11.26 -12.01
C ALA A 234 -7.76 -12.73 -12.28
N ALA A 235 -8.26 -13.45 -11.26
CA ALA A 235 -8.81 -14.80 -11.44
C ALA A 235 -10.18 -14.84 -12.13
N GLY A 236 -10.83 -13.71 -12.37
CA GLY A 236 -12.24 -13.69 -12.77
C GLY A 236 -13.19 -14.07 -11.64
N ARG A 237 -12.80 -13.84 -10.38
CA ARG A 237 -13.62 -14.06 -9.18
C ARG A 237 -13.93 -12.70 -8.50
N PRO A 238 -14.72 -11.82 -9.13
CA PRO A 238 -14.95 -10.46 -8.64
C PRO A 238 -15.65 -10.41 -7.28
N LEU A 239 -16.50 -11.40 -6.95
CA LEU A 239 -17.20 -11.47 -5.66
C LEU A 239 -16.23 -11.60 -4.49
N TRP A 240 -15.26 -12.51 -4.58
CA TRP A 240 -14.17 -12.60 -3.60
C TRP A 240 -13.31 -11.33 -3.59
N GLY A 241 -13.16 -10.68 -4.74
CA GLY A 241 -12.54 -9.35 -4.83
C GLY A 241 -13.22 -8.32 -3.94
N CYS A 242 -14.56 -8.33 -3.89
CA CYS A 242 -15.34 -7.43 -3.04
C CYS A 242 -15.12 -7.74 -1.55
N VAL A 243 -15.18 -9.02 -1.16
CA VAL A 243 -14.94 -9.44 0.24
C VAL A 243 -13.58 -8.96 0.73
N PHE A 244 -12.51 -9.21 -0.03
CA PHE A 244 -11.17 -8.78 0.36
C PHE A 244 -11.03 -7.25 0.35
N PHE A 245 -11.68 -6.54 -0.57
CA PHE A 245 -11.60 -5.08 -0.58
C PHE A 245 -12.35 -4.45 0.59
N VAL A 246 -13.49 -5.01 1.00
CA VAL A 246 -14.17 -4.63 2.24
C VAL A 246 -13.28 -4.91 3.45
N GLY A 247 -12.53 -6.02 3.46
CA GLY A 247 -11.50 -6.29 4.46
C GLY A 247 -10.41 -5.21 4.51
N ALA A 248 -9.92 -4.75 3.35
CA ALA A 248 -8.94 -3.66 3.28
C ALA A 248 -9.49 -2.35 3.87
N LEU A 249 -10.72 -1.97 3.46
CA LEU A 249 -11.42 -0.78 3.95
C LEU A 249 -11.72 -0.86 5.44
N GLY A 250 -12.09 -2.04 5.93
CA GLY A 250 -12.38 -2.27 7.35
C GLY A 250 -11.14 -2.34 8.24
N PHE A 251 -9.94 -2.48 7.66
CA PHE A 251 -8.68 -2.40 8.39
C PHE A 251 -8.13 -0.96 8.39
N LYS A 252 -7.97 -0.34 7.22
CA LYS A 252 -7.58 1.07 7.12
C LYS A 252 -8.38 1.76 6.03
N GLN A 253 -9.07 2.84 6.39
CA GLN A 253 -9.88 3.65 5.48
C GLN A 253 -9.09 4.25 4.32
N MET A 254 -7.76 4.37 4.46
CA MET A 254 -6.87 4.82 3.37
C MET A 254 -6.98 3.95 2.11
N ALA A 255 -7.43 2.69 2.22
CA ALA A 255 -7.74 1.84 1.06
C ALA A 255 -8.79 2.46 0.10
N LEU A 256 -9.53 3.49 0.52
CA LEU A 256 -10.39 4.30 -0.35
C LEU A 256 -9.66 4.92 -1.55
N PHE A 257 -8.34 5.09 -1.48
CA PHE A 257 -7.55 5.58 -2.61
C PHE A 257 -7.64 4.64 -3.83
N TYR A 258 -8.01 3.38 -3.61
CA TYR A 258 -8.22 2.37 -4.65
C TYR A 258 -9.69 2.23 -5.06
N ALA A 259 -10.63 2.69 -4.23
CA ALA A 259 -12.05 2.40 -4.37
C ALA A 259 -12.63 2.87 -5.72
N PRO A 260 -12.34 4.08 -6.23
CA PRO A 260 -12.89 4.52 -7.51
C PRO A 260 -12.43 3.66 -8.70
N ALA A 261 -11.18 3.19 -8.70
CA ALA A 261 -10.67 2.31 -9.75
C ALA A 261 -11.27 0.90 -9.64
N ILE A 262 -11.37 0.34 -8.42
CA ILE A 262 -12.04 -0.95 -8.19
C ILE A 262 -13.50 -0.89 -8.61
N PHE A 263 -14.21 0.17 -8.23
CA PHE A 263 -15.59 0.41 -8.64
C PHE A 263 -15.72 0.49 -10.17
N ALA A 264 -14.88 1.30 -10.82
CA ALA A 264 -14.85 1.43 -12.28
C ALA A 264 -14.63 0.09 -12.99
N TYR A 265 -13.71 -0.74 -12.48
CA TYR A 265 -13.48 -2.08 -13.01
C TYR A 265 -14.70 -3.00 -12.84
N LEU A 266 -15.24 -3.07 -11.62
CA LEU A 266 -16.38 -3.94 -11.29
C LEU A 266 -17.65 -3.53 -12.05
N LEU A 267 -17.92 -2.24 -12.18
CA LEU A 267 -19.01 -1.74 -13.00
C LEU A 267 -18.76 -1.99 -14.49
N GLY A 268 -17.52 -1.78 -14.95
CA GLY A 268 -17.13 -2.04 -16.34
C GLY A 268 -17.37 -3.48 -16.77
N ILE A 269 -16.98 -4.47 -15.95
CA ILE A 269 -17.26 -5.89 -16.25
C ILE A 269 -18.74 -6.26 -16.19
N CYS A 270 -19.59 -5.42 -15.61
CA CYS A 270 -21.04 -5.59 -15.60
C CYS A 270 -21.71 -4.96 -16.83
N LEU A 271 -21.09 -3.98 -17.48
CA LEU A 271 -21.70 -3.27 -18.62
C LEU A 271 -21.13 -3.70 -19.97
N PHE A 272 -19.86 -4.10 -20.01
CA PHE A 272 -19.15 -4.42 -21.25
C PHE A 272 -18.70 -5.88 -21.32
N PRO A 273 -18.82 -6.54 -22.49
CA PRO A 273 -19.41 -6.04 -23.74
C PRO A 273 -20.95 -6.06 -23.77
N ARG A 274 -21.58 -6.69 -22.77
CA ARG A 274 -23.05 -6.74 -22.61
C ARG A 274 -23.39 -6.50 -21.15
N VAL A 275 -24.57 -5.93 -20.92
CA VAL A 275 -25.08 -5.67 -19.57
C VAL A 275 -25.41 -7.00 -18.87
N ASP A 276 -24.79 -7.22 -17.72
CA ASP A 276 -24.95 -8.38 -16.83
C ASP A 276 -25.49 -7.90 -15.48
N VAL A 277 -26.82 -7.81 -15.41
CA VAL A 277 -27.55 -7.34 -14.21
C VAL A 277 -27.35 -8.31 -13.04
N ILE A 278 -27.26 -9.61 -13.31
CA ILE A 278 -27.07 -10.64 -12.27
C ILE A 278 -25.73 -10.43 -11.58
N ARG A 279 -24.65 -10.21 -12.35
CA ARG A 279 -23.33 -9.90 -11.80
C ARG A 279 -23.34 -8.60 -11.01
N PHE A 280 -24.01 -7.56 -11.51
CA PHE A 280 -24.13 -6.29 -10.80
C PHE A 280 -24.81 -6.46 -9.43
N LEU A 281 -25.97 -7.11 -9.40
CA LEU A 281 -26.69 -7.41 -8.16
C LEU A 281 -25.87 -8.30 -7.23
N SER A 282 -25.19 -9.31 -7.76
CA SER A 282 -24.32 -10.19 -6.97
C SER A 282 -23.17 -9.43 -6.32
N ILE A 283 -22.52 -8.51 -7.05
CA ILE A 283 -21.45 -7.66 -6.52
C ILE A 283 -21.99 -6.76 -5.41
N ALA A 284 -23.15 -6.11 -5.64
CA ALA A 284 -23.78 -5.25 -4.63
C ALA A 284 -24.14 -6.02 -3.36
N LEU A 285 -24.81 -7.17 -3.51
CA LEU A 285 -25.22 -8.02 -2.39
C LEU A 285 -24.02 -8.55 -1.60
N VAL A 286 -22.98 -9.06 -2.28
CA VAL A 286 -21.77 -9.56 -1.60
C VAL A 286 -21.03 -8.43 -0.89
N THR A 287 -21.00 -7.22 -1.45
CA THR A 287 -20.37 -6.06 -0.81
C THR A 287 -21.11 -5.66 0.47
N ILE A 288 -22.45 -5.54 0.40
CA ILE A 288 -23.29 -5.24 1.57
C ILE A 288 -23.15 -6.33 2.63
N PHE A 289 -23.23 -7.61 2.23
CA PHE A 289 -23.07 -8.74 3.15
C PHE A 289 -21.68 -8.75 3.80
N SER A 290 -20.62 -8.41 3.06
CA SER A 290 -19.26 -8.34 3.62
C SER A 290 -19.13 -7.23 4.66
N PHE A 291 -19.72 -6.05 4.43
CA PHE A 291 -19.75 -4.98 5.42
C PHE A 291 -20.59 -5.38 6.65
N ALA A 292 -21.75 -5.98 6.44
CA ALA A 292 -22.59 -6.47 7.52
C ALA A 292 -21.83 -7.50 8.38
N LEU A 293 -21.16 -8.48 7.76
CA LEU A 293 -20.36 -9.48 8.46
C LEU A 293 -19.19 -8.85 9.24
N LEU A 294 -18.55 -7.82 8.69
CA LEU A 294 -17.45 -7.11 9.34
C LEU A 294 -17.91 -6.34 10.59
N TYR A 295 -19.04 -5.64 10.51
CA TYR A 295 -19.59 -4.86 11.62
C TYR A 295 -20.38 -5.72 12.62
N LEU A 296 -20.80 -6.93 12.24
CA LEU A 296 -21.67 -7.77 13.08
C LEU A 296 -21.09 -8.04 14.49
N PRO A 297 -19.82 -8.46 14.68
CA PRO A 297 -19.28 -8.68 16.02
C PRO A 297 -19.28 -7.43 16.89
N PHE A 298 -18.93 -6.28 16.31
CA PHE A 298 -18.97 -4.99 16.99
C PHE A 298 -20.39 -4.62 17.43
N LEU A 299 -21.37 -4.75 16.53
CA LEU A 299 -22.77 -4.44 16.85
C LEU A 299 -23.37 -5.41 17.88
N LEU A 300 -23.06 -6.70 17.80
CA LEU A 300 -23.48 -7.67 18.80
C LEU A 300 -22.86 -7.39 20.16
N GLY A 301 -21.58 -6.98 20.20
CA GLY A 301 -20.91 -6.55 21.43
C GLY A 301 -21.61 -5.36 22.07
N VAL A 302 -21.96 -4.33 21.28
CA VAL A 302 -22.72 -3.16 21.73
C VAL A 302 -24.10 -3.55 22.31
N LEU A 303 -24.83 -4.42 21.61
CA LEU A 303 -26.15 -4.86 22.06
C LEU A 303 -26.05 -5.71 23.34
N TYR A 304 -25.00 -6.53 23.45
CA TYR A 304 -24.71 -7.32 24.65
C TYR A 304 -24.36 -6.42 25.84
N ASP A 305 -23.56 -5.38 25.63
CA ASP A 305 -23.23 -4.39 26.66
C ASP A 305 -24.49 -3.67 27.17
N LYS A 306 -25.40 -3.26 26.26
CA LYS A 306 -26.71 -2.69 26.65
C LYS A 306 -27.55 -3.70 27.43
N TYR A 307 -27.59 -4.97 26.99
CA TYR A 307 -28.31 -6.03 27.71
C TYR A 307 -27.77 -6.24 29.13
N ARG A 308 -26.46 -6.07 29.35
CA ARG A 308 -25.83 -6.12 30.68
C ARG A 308 -26.05 -4.86 31.52
N GLY A 309 -26.74 -3.84 31.01
CA GLY A 309 -27.03 -2.59 31.70
C GLY A 309 -25.90 -1.55 31.64
N ILE A 310 -24.96 -1.65 30.68
CA ILE A 310 -23.95 -0.61 30.46
C ILE A 310 -24.65 0.57 29.77
N SER A 311 -24.75 1.71 30.48
CA SER A 311 -25.41 2.91 29.95
C SER A 311 -24.61 3.55 28.82
N LEU A 312 -25.34 4.08 27.83
CA LEU A 312 -24.80 4.91 26.75
C LEU A 312 -25.11 6.40 26.98
N GLU A 313 -25.89 6.74 28.00
CA GLU A 313 -26.38 8.11 28.24
C GLU A 313 -25.24 9.09 28.58
N ASP A 314 -24.18 8.60 29.22
CA ASP A 314 -23.00 9.41 29.57
C ASP A 314 -22.06 9.67 28.38
N LEU A 315 -22.32 9.06 27.22
CA LEU A 315 -21.48 9.20 26.04
C LEU A 315 -21.88 10.43 25.21
N PRO A 316 -20.91 11.20 24.70
CA PRO A 316 -21.20 12.36 23.88
C PRO A 316 -21.92 11.95 22.59
N VAL A 317 -22.97 12.67 22.22
CA VAL A 317 -23.71 12.38 20.98
C VAL A 317 -22.80 12.60 19.76
N PRO A 318 -22.66 11.61 18.86
CA PRO A 318 -21.84 11.73 17.66
C PRO A 318 -22.29 12.90 16.78
N PRO A 319 -21.38 13.76 16.30
CA PRO A 319 -21.73 14.90 15.45
C PRO A 319 -22.52 14.51 14.19
N LEU A 320 -22.27 13.31 13.67
CA LEU A 320 -23.01 12.78 12.52
C LEU A 320 -24.51 12.64 12.82
N LEU A 321 -24.89 12.21 14.02
CA LEU A 321 -26.29 12.10 14.41
C LEU A 321 -26.96 13.46 14.60
N VAL A 322 -26.25 14.43 15.19
CA VAL A 322 -26.75 15.80 15.35
C VAL A 322 -27.04 16.45 13.99
N SER A 323 -26.26 16.10 12.96
CA SER A 323 -26.45 16.62 11.60
C SER A 323 -27.59 15.98 10.82
N LEU A 324 -28.20 14.90 11.32
CA LEU A 324 -29.28 14.22 10.62
C LEU A 324 -30.58 15.04 10.68
N PRO A 325 -31.34 15.13 9.57
CA PRO A 325 -32.62 15.84 9.54
C PRO A 325 -33.76 15.10 10.26
N VAL A 326 -33.49 13.92 10.84
CA VAL A 326 -34.48 13.05 11.48
C VAL A 326 -34.09 12.81 12.93
N SER A 327 -35.02 13.07 13.86
CA SER A 327 -34.85 12.73 15.27
C SER A 327 -35.02 11.23 15.48
N LEU A 328 -33.97 10.56 15.99
CA LEU A 328 -34.03 9.15 16.35
C LEU A 328 -34.58 8.99 17.77
N ASN A 329 -35.49 8.05 17.97
CA ASN A 329 -35.99 7.73 19.31
C ASN A 329 -34.95 6.90 20.07
N GLU A 330 -34.40 7.45 21.15
CA GLU A 330 -33.36 6.85 21.99
C GLU A 330 -33.78 5.54 22.68
N GLU A 331 -35.09 5.39 22.92
CA GLU A 331 -35.67 4.18 23.53
C GLU A 331 -35.75 3.00 22.55
N SER A 332 -35.52 3.24 21.25
CA SER A 332 -35.64 2.20 20.23
C SER A 332 -34.56 1.13 20.36
N TRP A 333 -34.91 -0.12 20.04
CA TRP A 333 -33.98 -1.26 20.10
C TRP A 333 -32.75 -1.10 19.19
N TYR A 334 -32.88 -0.39 18.06
CA TYR A 334 -31.82 -0.18 17.08
C TYR A 334 -30.93 1.04 17.38
N TYR A 335 -31.34 1.93 18.30
CA TYR A 335 -30.61 3.16 18.61
C TYR A 335 -29.15 2.92 19.01
N PRO A 336 -28.81 1.95 19.88
CA PRO A 336 -27.41 1.67 20.26
C PRO A 336 -26.51 1.34 19.08
N ALA A 337 -27.03 0.54 18.14
CA ALA A 337 -26.30 0.15 16.95
C ALA A 337 -26.05 1.35 16.05
N VAL A 338 -27.07 2.17 15.80
CA VAL A 338 -26.97 3.38 14.97
C VAL A 338 -26.02 4.41 15.61
N PHE A 339 -26.11 4.60 16.92
CA PHE A 339 -25.25 5.49 17.71
C PHE A 339 -23.77 5.11 17.57
N GLN A 340 -23.44 3.83 17.74
CA GLN A 340 -22.07 3.34 17.66
C GLN A 340 -21.52 3.33 16.22
N VAL A 341 -22.37 3.05 15.23
CA VAL A 341 -21.98 3.21 13.81
C VAL A 341 -21.69 4.67 13.51
N ALA A 342 -22.51 5.60 13.97
CA ALA A 342 -22.30 7.02 13.73
C ALA A 342 -20.99 7.52 14.38
N GLN A 343 -20.70 7.10 15.62
CA GLN A 343 -19.43 7.43 16.27
C GLN A 343 -18.24 6.84 15.53
N SER A 344 -18.25 5.54 15.24
CA SER A 344 -17.13 4.89 14.54
C SER A 344 -16.86 5.56 13.19
N VAL A 345 -17.89 5.86 12.40
CA VAL A 345 -17.74 6.60 11.13
C VAL A 345 -17.15 7.99 11.34
N HIS A 346 -17.58 8.73 12.36
CA HIS A 346 -17.02 10.04 12.68
C HIS A 346 -15.54 9.97 13.09
N ARG A 347 -15.12 8.93 13.82
CA ARG A 347 -13.71 8.70 14.15
C ARG A 347 -12.87 8.29 12.95
N ILE A 348 -13.40 7.43 12.08
CA ILE A 348 -12.72 6.97 10.86
C ILE A 348 -12.49 8.14 9.87
N PHE A 349 -13.43 9.08 9.79
CA PHE A 349 -13.38 10.24 8.90
C PHE A 349 -13.42 11.57 9.67
N PRO A 350 -12.28 12.00 10.24
CA PRO A 350 -12.21 13.22 11.03
C PRO A 350 -12.23 14.48 10.13
N PHE A 351 -13.42 15.03 9.89
CA PHE A 351 -13.61 16.21 9.03
C PHE A 351 -13.04 17.53 9.58
N ALA A 352 -12.66 17.58 10.87
CA ALA A 352 -12.20 18.79 11.57
C ALA A 352 -10.69 19.04 11.53
N ARG A 353 -9.89 18.23 10.81
CA ARG A 353 -8.42 18.41 10.73
C ARG A 353 -8.01 19.36 9.59
N GLY A 354 -6.85 20.02 9.73
CA GLY A 354 -6.32 21.01 8.78
C GLY A 354 -6.00 20.45 7.39
N LEU A 355 -5.67 21.34 6.42
CA LEU A 355 -5.37 21.02 5.00
C LEU A 355 -4.12 20.16 4.79
N PHE A 356 -3.19 20.18 5.72
CA PHE A 356 -2.08 19.24 5.84
C PHE A 356 -1.59 19.35 7.28
N GLU A 357 -1.46 18.20 7.96
CA GLU A 357 -0.95 18.20 9.35
C GLU A 357 0.57 18.43 9.37
N ASP A 358 1.27 17.90 8.37
CA ASP A 358 2.73 17.95 8.23
C ASP A 358 3.18 18.38 6.81
N LYS A 359 4.49 18.51 6.63
CA LYS A 359 5.12 18.91 5.35
C LYS A 359 5.15 17.72 4.38
N VAL A 360 4.01 17.44 3.77
CA VAL A 360 3.81 16.30 2.86
C VAL A 360 4.12 16.69 1.41
N ALA A 361 4.64 15.74 0.63
CA ALA A 361 4.92 15.90 -0.79
C ALA A 361 3.65 15.88 -1.68
N ASN A 362 2.68 16.75 -1.38
CA ASN A 362 1.45 16.93 -2.15
C ASN A 362 1.38 18.32 -2.80
N VAL A 363 0.40 18.51 -3.69
CA VAL A 363 0.23 19.76 -4.44
C VAL A 363 -0.08 20.94 -3.52
N TRP A 364 -0.85 20.72 -2.45
CA TRP A 364 -1.25 21.77 -1.51
C TRP A 364 -0.07 22.32 -0.70
N CYS A 365 0.82 21.47 -0.22
CA CYS A 365 2.02 21.85 0.51
C CYS A 365 3.01 22.60 -0.41
N ALA A 366 3.17 22.12 -1.65
CA ALA A 366 3.99 22.80 -2.65
C ALA A 366 3.46 24.21 -2.95
N ILE A 367 2.15 24.36 -3.20
CA ILE A 367 1.51 25.67 -3.42
C ILE A 367 1.63 26.54 -2.17
N HIS A 368 1.35 25.99 -0.97
CA HIS A 368 1.42 26.72 0.30
C HIS A 368 2.80 27.32 0.60
N THR A 369 3.86 26.74 0.04
CA THR A 369 5.21 27.30 0.17
C THR A 369 5.32 28.66 -0.50
N PHE A 370 4.79 28.80 -1.72
CA PHE A 370 4.89 30.03 -2.53
C PHE A 370 3.68 30.97 -2.33
N HIS A 371 2.51 30.41 -2.06
CA HIS A 371 1.26 31.14 -1.84
C HIS A 371 0.51 30.60 -0.64
N LYS A 372 0.42 31.40 0.44
CA LYS A 372 -0.16 30.97 1.72
C LYS A 372 -1.67 30.71 1.62
N LEU A 373 -2.01 29.42 1.51
CA LEU A 373 -3.39 28.93 1.42
C LEU A 373 -4.23 29.15 2.69
N ASN A 374 -3.61 29.35 3.86
CA ASN A 374 -4.32 29.66 5.11
C ASN A 374 -5.08 31.00 5.06
N ARG A 375 -4.88 31.82 4.03
CA ARG A 375 -5.65 33.04 3.75
C ARG A 375 -7.08 32.75 3.29
N TYR A 376 -7.38 31.51 2.89
CA TYR A 376 -8.71 31.12 2.41
C TYR A 376 -9.47 30.30 3.46
N PRO A 377 -10.82 30.34 3.45
CA PRO A 377 -11.63 29.51 4.33
C PRO A 377 -11.35 28.02 4.13
N SER A 378 -11.29 27.25 5.23
CA SER A 378 -11.06 25.79 5.20
C SER A 378 -12.06 25.05 4.31
N VAL A 379 -13.34 25.44 4.35
CA VAL A 379 -14.39 24.86 3.50
C VAL A 379 -14.10 25.04 2.01
N LEU A 380 -13.54 26.19 1.60
CA LEU A 380 -13.16 26.43 0.22
C LEU A 380 -12.00 25.51 -0.20
N LEU A 381 -10.99 25.37 0.68
CA LEU A 381 -9.85 24.50 0.43
C LEU A 381 -10.26 23.02 0.36
N GLN A 382 -11.18 22.58 1.22
CA GLN A 382 -11.75 21.23 1.17
C GLN A 382 -12.48 20.96 -0.14
N ARG A 383 -13.30 21.92 -0.61
CA ARG A 383 -14.01 21.80 -1.90
C ARG A 383 -13.06 21.82 -3.09
N ALA A 384 -12.02 22.66 -3.06
CA ALA A 384 -11.00 22.72 -4.10
C ALA A 384 -10.20 21.41 -4.16
N ALA A 385 -9.84 20.85 -3.00
CA ALA A 385 -9.16 19.56 -2.91
C ALA A 385 -10.02 18.39 -3.41
N LEU A 386 -11.31 18.38 -3.07
CA LEU A 386 -12.26 17.43 -3.61
C LEU A 386 -12.30 17.51 -5.14
N ALA A 387 -12.47 18.71 -5.70
CA ALA A 387 -12.51 18.92 -7.15
C ALA A 387 -11.22 18.49 -7.84
N ALA A 388 -10.05 18.89 -7.31
CA ALA A 388 -8.75 18.53 -7.86
C ALA A 388 -8.51 17.00 -7.81
N THR A 389 -8.90 16.36 -6.70
CA THR A 389 -8.80 14.89 -6.57
C THR A 389 -9.71 14.20 -7.57
N SER A 390 -10.98 14.61 -7.67
CA SER A 390 -11.93 14.07 -8.64
C SER A 390 -11.40 14.20 -10.08
N LEU A 391 -10.89 15.37 -10.46
CA LEU A 391 -10.30 15.59 -11.79
C LEU A 391 -9.08 14.69 -12.03
N ALA A 392 -8.21 14.50 -11.04
CA ALA A 392 -7.03 13.65 -11.17
C ALA A 392 -7.38 12.15 -11.31
N ILE A 393 -8.44 11.67 -10.67
CA ILE A 393 -8.82 10.24 -10.73
C ILE A 393 -9.75 9.88 -11.88
N ILE A 394 -10.43 10.85 -12.49
CA ILE A 394 -11.34 10.61 -13.62
C ILE A 394 -10.63 9.87 -14.77
N PRO A 395 -9.47 10.30 -15.30
CA PRO A 395 -8.85 9.62 -16.44
C PRO A 395 -8.55 8.13 -16.18
N PRO A 396 -7.84 7.73 -15.10
CA PRO A 396 -7.56 6.31 -14.90
C PRO A 396 -8.81 5.47 -14.62
N CYS A 397 -9.78 6.01 -13.88
CA CYS A 397 -11.05 5.32 -13.63
C CYS A 397 -11.87 5.15 -14.90
N PHE A 398 -11.97 6.18 -15.74
CA PHE A 398 -12.72 6.15 -16.97
C PHE A 398 -12.13 5.16 -17.99
N ILE A 399 -10.79 5.15 -18.16
CA ILE A 399 -10.12 4.19 -19.03
C ILE A 399 -10.41 2.75 -18.56
N LEU A 400 -10.30 2.49 -17.25
CA LEU A 400 -10.54 1.16 -16.70
C LEU A 400 -12.01 0.73 -16.81
N PHE A 401 -12.94 1.67 -16.64
CA PHE A 401 -14.37 1.43 -16.83
C PHE A 401 -14.70 1.00 -18.27
N LEU A 402 -14.18 1.72 -19.27
CA LEU A 402 -14.41 1.41 -20.69
C LEU A 402 -13.71 0.13 -21.14
N LYS A 403 -12.53 -0.17 -20.59
CA LYS A 403 -11.73 -1.35 -20.91
C LYS A 403 -11.38 -2.09 -19.62
N PRO A 404 -12.33 -2.84 -19.02
CA PRO A 404 -12.15 -3.51 -17.72
C PRO A 404 -11.29 -4.77 -17.84
N ARG A 405 -10.02 -4.56 -18.21
CA ARG A 405 -9.02 -5.59 -18.45
C ARG A 405 -8.17 -5.82 -17.21
N LYS A 406 -7.92 -7.09 -16.91
CA LYS A 406 -7.21 -7.53 -15.69
C LYS A 406 -5.76 -7.03 -15.67
N GLU A 407 -5.17 -6.91 -16.85
CA GLU A 407 -3.81 -6.43 -17.11
C GLU A 407 -3.60 -4.96 -16.75
N LEU A 408 -4.69 -4.18 -16.71
CA LEU A 408 -4.69 -2.74 -16.45
C LEU A 408 -4.87 -2.39 -14.97
N LEU A 409 -5.32 -3.33 -14.14
CA LEU A 409 -5.62 -3.11 -12.72
C LEU A 409 -4.45 -2.47 -11.96
N PRO A 410 -3.19 -2.96 -12.05
CA PRO A 410 -2.07 -2.32 -11.36
C PRO A 410 -1.85 -0.86 -11.78
N LEU A 411 -1.83 -0.57 -13.08
CA LEU A 411 -1.60 0.80 -13.57
C LEU A 411 -2.74 1.76 -13.16
N ALA A 412 -3.98 1.31 -13.24
CA ALA A 412 -5.13 2.12 -12.85
C ALA A 412 -5.15 2.38 -11.35
N LEU A 413 -4.87 1.38 -10.52
CA LEU A 413 -4.80 1.55 -9.07
C LEU A 413 -3.64 2.45 -8.66
N ALA A 414 -2.49 2.34 -9.32
CA ALA A 414 -1.37 3.26 -9.12
C ALA A 414 -1.73 4.70 -9.51
N ALA A 415 -2.30 4.92 -10.69
CA ALA A 415 -2.67 6.26 -11.16
C ALA A 415 -3.75 6.91 -10.27
N THR A 416 -4.78 6.16 -9.89
CA THR A 416 -5.85 6.66 -9.01
C THR A 416 -5.31 7.01 -7.63
N SER A 417 -4.51 6.13 -7.02
CA SER A 417 -3.93 6.40 -5.69
C SER A 417 -2.89 7.52 -5.69
N TRP A 418 -2.14 7.72 -6.79
CA TRP A 418 -1.32 8.93 -6.97
C TRP A 418 -2.18 10.19 -7.02
N GLY A 419 -3.30 10.16 -7.75
CA GLY A 419 -4.25 11.27 -7.81
C GLY A 419 -4.78 11.65 -6.42
N PHE A 420 -5.15 10.68 -5.60
CA PHE A 420 -5.50 10.91 -4.20
C PHE A 420 -4.34 11.47 -3.38
N PHE A 421 -3.15 10.87 -3.45
CA PHE A 421 -1.99 11.32 -2.68
C PHE A 421 -1.59 12.77 -3.00
N LEU A 422 -1.65 13.16 -4.27
CA LEU A 422 -1.24 14.49 -4.73
C LEU A 422 -2.28 15.58 -4.44
N CYS A 423 -3.56 15.26 -4.58
CA CYS A 423 -4.64 16.26 -4.63
C CYS A 423 -5.62 16.20 -3.44
N SER A 424 -5.57 15.17 -2.60
CA SER A 424 -6.50 15.07 -1.46
C SER A 424 -6.21 16.12 -0.39
N TYR A 425 -7.27 16.50 0.34
CA TYR A 425 -7.22 17.48 1.43
C TYR A 425 -6.45 16.97 2.65
N GLN A 426 -6.45 15.66 2.90
CA GLN A 426 -5.74 15.06 4.03
C GLN A 426 -4.91 13.88 3.54
N VAL A 427 -3.59 14.02 3.64
CA VAL A 427 -2.61 13.02 3.25
C VAL A 427 -1.45 13.10 4.24
N HIS A 428 -0.91 11.95 4.63
CA HIS A 428 0.33 11.83 5.42
C HIS A 428 1.48 11.34 4.55
N GLU A 429 2.74 11.57 4.94
CA GLU A 429 3.89 11.11 4.13
C GLU A 429 3.84 9.60 3.88
N LYS A 430 3.45 8.81 4.88
CA LYS A 430 3.31 7.35 4.80
C LYS A 430 2.25 6.86 3.80
N ASN A 431 1.32 7.71 3.38
CA ASN A 431 0.31 7.35 2.38
C ASN A 431 0.91 7.13 0.98
N VAL A 432 2.17 7.52 0.75
CA VAL A 432 2.87 7.25 -0.50
C VAL A 432 3.00 5.73 -0.77
N LEU A 433 2.95 4.89 0.26
CA LEU A 433 2.97 3.43 0.09
C LEU A 433 1.79 2.91 -0.77
N LEU A 434 0.66 3.63 -0.77
CA LEU A 434 -0.54 3.23 -1.50
C LEU A 434 -0.33 3.23 -3.02
N PRO A 435 0.18 4.30 -3.65
CA PRO A 435 0.54 4.24 -5.07
C PRO A 435 1.79 3.40 -5.37
N LEU A 436 2.72 3.25 -4.41
CA LEU A 436 3.94 2.49 -4.66
C LEU A 436 3.69 0.98 -4.78
N LEU A 437 2.79 0.39 -3.99
CA LEU A 437 2.46 -1.04 -4.11
C LEU A 437 2.03 -1.45 -5.54
N PRO A 438 0.98 -0.83 -6.15
CA PRO A 438 0.56 -1.19 -7.49
C PRO A 438 1.60 -0.84 -8.56
N MET A 439 2.51 0.11 -8.32
CA MET A 439 3.67 0.33 -9.19
C MET A 439 4.73 -0.75 -9.06
N THR A 440 5.09 -1.21 -7.86
CA THR A 440 6.14 -2.24 -7.67
C THR A 440 5.75 -3.57 -8.28
N ILE A 441 4.47 -3.96 -8.20
CA ILE A 441 3.98 -5.20 -8.83
C ILE A 441 4.02 -5.17 -10.37
N LEU A 442 4.18 -3.99 -11.01
CA LEU A 442 4.39 -3.91 -12.47
C LEU A 442 5.67 -4.62 -12.92
N LEU A 443 6.65 -4.80 -12.02
CA LEU A 443 7.86 -5.58 -12.29
C LEU A 443 7.56 -7.04 -12.64
N GLY A 444 6.42 -7.57 -12.18
CA GLY A 444 5.94 -8.92 -12.54
C GLY A 444 5.10 -8.97 -13.83
N GLY A 445 4.93 -7.86 -14.54
CA GLY A 445 4.16 -7.78 -15.78
C GLY A 445 5.00 -7.90 -17.05
N GLU A 446 4.36 -7.83 -18.22
CA GLU A 446 5.03 -7.97 -19.50
C GLU A 446 6.09 -6.88 -19.68
N GLY A 447 7.36 -7.30 -19.75
CA GLY A 447 8.48 -6.37 -19.87
C GLY A 447 8.75 -5.56 -18.59
N GLY A 448 8.21 -5.99 -17.44
CA GLY A 448 8.34 -5.29 -16.15
C GLY A 448 9.79 -5.08 -15.70
N LEU A 449 10.68 -6.03 -15.99
CA LEU A 449 12.10 -5.93 -15.64
C LEU A 449 12.94 -5.22 -16.72
N LEU A 450 12.34 -4.84 -17.86
CA LEU A 450 13.03 -4.02 -18.86
C LEU A 450 13.43 -2.68 -18.23
N PRO A 451 14.58 -2.11 -18.62
CA PRO A 451 15.07 -0.83 -18.12
C PRO A 451 14.01 0.27 -18.15
N SER A 452 13.18 0.33 -19.22
CA SER A 452 12.11 1.32 -19.33
C SER A 452 11.09 1.26 -18.19
N ILE A 453 10.54 0.11 -17.83
CA ILE A 453 9.56 0.02 -16.72
C ILE A 453 10.28 0.04 -15.37
N ARG A 454 11.37 -0.72 -15.26
CA ARG A 454 12.16 -0.86 -14.04
C ARG A 454 12.68 0.49 -13.55
N ALA A 455 13.15 1.37 -14.42
CA ALA A 455 13.63 2.71 -14.05
C ALA A 455 12.51 3.61 -13.48
N TRP A 456 11.29 3.56 -14.03
CA TRP A 456 10.15 4.34 -13.52
C TRP A 456 9.65 3.83 -12.18
N VAL A 457 9.55 2.50 -12.02
CA VAL A 457 9.23 1.87 -10.73
C VAL A 457 10.32 2.17 -9.70
N GLY A 458 11.58 2.12 -10.11
CA GLY A 458 12.75 2.48 -9.31
C GLY A 458 12.69 3.92 -8.82
N LEU A 459 12.48 4.87 -9.73
CA LEU A 459 12.37 6.29 -9.40
C LEU A 459 11.25 6.53 -8.39
N ALA A 460 10.06 5.98 -8.63
CA ALA A 460 8.92 6.16 -7.73
C ALA A 460 9.22 5.66 -6.31
N ASN A 461 9.82 4.48 -6.15
CA ASN A 461 10.15 3.92 -4.83
C ASN A 461 11.28 4.66 -4.14
N MET A 462 12.33 5.04 -4.88
CA MET A 462 13.45 5.80 -4.34
C MET A 462 13.00 7.20 -3.90
N LEU A 463 12.16 7.87 -4.70
CA LEU A 463 11.54 9.14 -4.34
C LEU A 463 10.60 8.97 -3.15
N GLY A 464 9.78 7.91 -3.14
CA GLY A 464 8.87 7.57 -2.04
C GLY A 464 9.56 7.48 -0.69
N VAL A 465 10.60 6.65 -0.60
CA VAL A 465 11.36 6.49 0.64
C VAL A 465 12.15 7.76 0.98
N TRP A 466 12.67 8.47 -0.03
CA TRP A 466 13.38 9.73 0.16
C TRP A 466 12.48 10.83 0.76
N THR A 467 11.22 10.92 0.33
CA THR A 467 10.26 11.88 0.93
C THR A 467 9.89 11.56 2.37
N MET A 468 10.08 10.31 2.79
CA MET A 468 9.85 9.87 4.17
C MET A 468 11.11 9.98 5.04
N PHE A 469 12.26 10.39 4.49
CA PHE A 469 13.50 10.49 5.28
C PHE A 469 13.39 11.42 6.50
N PRO A 470 12.77 12.62 6.43
CA PRO A 470 12.59 13.46 7.61
C PRO A 470 11.84 12.76 8.75
N LEU A 471 10.81 11.97 8.43
CA LEU A 471 10.07 11.13 9.38
C LEU A 471 10.99 10.07 9.99
N LEU A 472 11.62 9.26 9.13
CA LEU A 472 12.50 8.17 9.55
C LEU A 472 13.71 8.65 10.36
N LYS A 473 14.19 9.88 10.12
CA LYS A 473 15.25 10.51 10.90
C LYS A 473 14.83 10.79 12.34
N ARG A 474 13.57 11.21 12.56
CA ARG A 474 13.01 11.45 13.90
C ARG A 474 12.90 10.16 14.72
N ASP A 475 12.69 9.02 14.05
CA ASP A 475 12.55 7.71 14.70
C ASP A 475 13.89 6.95 14.84
N GLU A 476 15.03 7.63 14.65
CA GLU A 476 16.37 7.03 14.68
C GLU A 476 16.62 5.94 13.62
N LEU A 477 15.89 5.97 12.50
CA LEU A 477 15.96 4.98 11.42
C LEU A 477 16.90 5.39 10.26
N ARG A 478 17.84 6.30 10.50
CA ARG A 478 18.79 6.78 9.47
C ARG A 478 19.64 5.65 8.87
N VAL A 479 20.21 4.79 9.71
CA VAL A 479 21.04 3.67 9.26
C VAL A 479 20.22 2.64 8.47
N PRO A 480 19.11 2.08 8.98
CA PRO A 480 18.31 1.13 8.20
C PRO A 480 17.77 1.76 6.92
N TYR A 481 17.44 3.07 6.92
CA TYR A 481 17.07 3.79 5.71
C TYR A 481 18.13 3.68 4.62
N PHE A 482 19.39 4.05 4.90
CA PHE A 482 20.45 4.00 3.90
C PHE A 482 20.76 2.57 3.48
N VAL A 483 20.86 1.63 4.43
CA VAL A 483 21.20 0.23 4.14
C VAL A 483 20.16 -0.41 3.22
N ILE A 484 18.87 -0.32 3.57
CA ILE A 484 17.81 -1.01 2.83
C ILE A 484 17.57 -0.32 1.48
N THR A 485 17.57 1.00 1.45
CA THR A 485 17.33 1.78 0.23
C THR A 485 18.46 1.59 -0.78
N LEU A 486 19.72 1.67 -0.34
CA LEU A 486 20.87 1.46 -1.22
C LEU A 486 21.03 0.00 -1.64
N LEU A 487 20.71 -0.97 -0.76
CA LEU A 487 20.67 -2.38 -1.14
C LEU A 487 19.63 -2.63 -2.23
N TRP A 488 18.41 -2.11 -2.07
CA TRP A 488 17.35 -2.27 -3.07
C TRP A 488 17.71 -1.58 -4.40
N ALA A 489 18.31 -0.38 -4.33
CA ALA A 489 18.85 0.32 -5.50
C ALA A 489 19.94 -0.50 -6.19
N TYR A 490 20.86 -1.11 -5.44
CA TYR A 490 21.92 -1.96 -6.00
C TYR A 490 21.32 -3.19 -6.68
N LEU A 491 20.44 -3.91 -5.96
CA LEU A 491 19.79 -5.11 -6.46
C LEU A 491 19.08 -4.85 -7.79
N LEU A 492 18.40 -3.72 -7.94
CA LEU A 492 17.64 -3.38 -9.15
C LEU A 492 18.39 -2.50 -10.16
N GLY A 493 19.62 -2.09 -9.88
CA GLY A 493 20.46 -1.37 -10.84
C GLY A 493 20.17 0.13 -10.95
N PHE A 494 19.91 0.80 -9.83
CA PHE A 494 19.53 2.22 -9.76
C PHE A 494 20.60 3.12 -9.12
N PRO A 495 20.64 4.42 -9.49
CA PRO A 495 21.50 5.39 -8.83
C PRO A 495 21.19 5.49 -7.33
N PRO A 496 22.18 5.85 -6.49
CA PRO A 496 23.55 6.22 -6.86
C PRO A 496 24.51 5.03 -7.01
N VAL A 497 24.08 3.81 -6.68
CA VAL A 497 24.96 2.63 -6.57
C VAL A 497 25.15 1.84 -7.86
N SER A 498 24.25 2.02 -8.84
CA SER A 498 24.35 1.36 -10.14
C SER A 498 23.64 2.17 -11.23
N LEU A 499 24.12 2.08 -12.46
CA LEU A 499 23.52 2.74 -13.63
C LEU A 499 22.96 1.73 -14.65
N SER A 500 22.80 0.45 -14.28
CA SER A 500 22.43 -0.59 -15.26
C SER A 500 21.05 -0.38 -15.86
N ALA A 501 20.11 0.25 -15.15
CA ALA A 501 18.81 0.63 -15.71
C ALA A 501 18.86 1.81 -16.70
N TYR A 502 20.00 2.51 -16.82
CA TYR A 502 20.16 3.73 -17.62
C TYR A 502 21.20 3.62 -18.75
N HIS A 503 21.97 2.53 -18.80
CA HIS A 503 23.01 2.33 -19.80
C HIS A 503 22.47 2.00 -21.20
N GLU A 504 23.18 2.42 -22.25
CA GLU A 504 22.83 2.16 -23.65
C GLU A 504 23.43 0.83 -24.09
N GLY A 505 22.58 -0.18 -24.31
CA GLY A 505 23.01 -1.53 -24.71
C GLY A 505 21.91 -2.58 -24.52
N THR A 506 20.90 -2.26 -23.73
CA THR A 506 19.75 -3.13 -23.44
C THR A 506 18.59 -2.88 -24.42
N THR A 507 17.94 -3.92 -24.93
CA THR A 507 16.66 -3.78 -25.66
C THR A 507 15.61 -3.16 -24.74
N GLY A 508 14.83 -2.18 -25.25
CA GLY A 508 13.82 -1.48 -24.44
C GLY A 508 14.37 -0.40 -23.50
N GLY A 509 15.45 0.27 -23.91
CA GLY A 509 16.07 1.39 -23.19
C GLY A 509 15.12 2.57 -22.93
N LEU A 510 15.44 3.32 -21.88
CA LEU A 510 14.70 4.52 -21.47
C LEU A 510 14.92 5.68 -22.47
N SER A 511 13.92 6.51 -22.74
CA SER A 511 14.10 7.68 -23.62
C SER A 511 15.12 8.65 -23.03
N LEU A 512 15.88 9.35 -23.88
CA LEU A 512 16.89 10.32 -23.44
C LEU A 512 16.32 11.36 -22.45
N LEU A 513 15.12 11.88 -22.74
CA LEU A 513 14.42 12.81 -21.85
C LEU A 513 14.15 12.20 -20.46
N SER A 514 13.66 10.96 -20.41
CA SER A 514 13.42 10.27 -19.14
C SER A 514 14.73 10.00 -18.39
N LYS A 515 15.82 9.67 -19.10
CA LYS A 515 17.14 9.50 -18.48
C LYS A 515 17.62 10.81 -17.82
N ILE A 516 17.59 11.91 -18.56
CA ILE A 516 17.97 13.24 -18.06
C ILE A 516 17.13 13.57 -16.83
N LEU A 517 15.82 13.40 -16.92
CA LEU A 517 14.90 13.68 -15.82
C LEU A 517 15.23 12.85 -14.56
N HIS A 518 15.35 11.53 -14.71
CA HIS A 518 15.61 10.64 -13.59
C HIS A 518 16.97 10.92 -12.96
N LEU A 519 18.03 11.03 -13.76
CA LEU A 519 19.39 11.27 -13.26
C LEU A 519 19.50 12.61 -12.53
N ASN A 520 18.83 13.66 -12.99
CA ASN A 520 18.75 14.93 -12.27
C ASN A 520 17.99 14.80 -10.95
N LEU A 521 16.86 14.08 -10.92
CA LEU A 521 16.15 13.82 -9.66
C LEU A 521 17.00 13.03 -8.67
N TYR A 522 17.71 11.99 -9.10
CA TYR A 522 18.65 11.27 -8.25
C TYR A 522 19.80 12.15 -7.76
N LEU A 523 20.35 13.01 -8.61
CA LEU A 523 21.37 13.98 -8.21
C LEU A 523 20.83 14.91 -7.13
N VAL A 524 19.62 15.45 -7.31
CA VAL A 524 18.96 16.29 -6.30
C VAL A 524 18.76 15.53 -4.99
N MET A 525 18.33 14.26 -5.02
CA MET A 525 18.21 13.45 -3.80
C MET A 525 19.55 13.32 -3.08
N VAL A 526 20.63 13.00 -3.80
CA VAL A 526 21.97 12.84 -3.20
C VAL A 526 22.47 14.16 -2.63
N VAL A 527 22.41 15.24 -3.42
CA VAL A 527 22.82 16.59 -2.99
C VAL A 527 22.02 17.02 -1.77
N TRP A 528 20.71 16.78 -1.75
CA TRP A 528 19.85 17.12 -0.62
C TRP A 528 20.28 16.40 0.66
N HIS A 529 20.64 15.10 0.62
CA HIS A 529 21.12 14.40 1.81
C HIS A 529 22.46 14.99 2.31
N VAL A 530 23.35 15.37 1.40
CA VAL A 530 24.62 16.01 1.77
C VAL A 530 24.35 17.35 2.43
N VAL A 531 23.50 18.19 1.83
CA VAL A 531 23.15 19.50 2.38
C VAL A 531 22.43 19.36 3.73
N GLU A 532 21.45 18.45 3.85
CA GLU A 532 20.71 18.21 5.09
C GLU A 532 21.61 17.72 6.24
N ALA A 533 22.66 16.96 5.91
CA ALA A 533 23.60 16.43 6.90
C ALA A 533 24.64 17.46 7.38
N PHE A 534 25.09 18.36 6.51
CA PHE A 534 26.25 19.23 6.79
C PHE A 534 25.91 20.72 6.89
N VAL A 535 24.76 21.15 6.38
CA VAL A 535 24.38 22.57 6.34
C VAL A 535 23.17 22.78 7.27
N PRO A 536 23.34 23.50 8.41
CA PRO A 536 22.20 23.80 9.27
C PRO A 536 21.20 24.70 8.53
N PRO A 537 19.89 24.51 8.75
CA PRO A 537 18.89 25.40 8.18
C PRO A 537 19.10 26.84 8.71
N PRO A 538 18.83 27.88 7.90
CA PRO A 538 18.84 29.27 8.35
C PRO A 538 17.93 29.47 9.57
N SER A 539 18.30 30.37 10.49
CA SER A 539 17.55 30.62 11.72
C SER A 539 16.13 31.14 11.47
N ASP A 540 15.90 31.83 10.35
CA ASP A 540 14.59 32.32 9.92
C ASP A 540 13.74 31.23 9.22
N LYS A 541 14.33 30.08 8.86
CA LYS A 541 13.67 28.99 8.12
C LYS A 541 14.11 27.60 8.64
N PRO A 542 13.71 27.21 9.86
CA PRO A 542 14.15 25.96 10.48
C PRO A 542 13.75 24.70 9.69
N ASP A 543 12.62 24.75 8.98
CA ASP A 543 12.09 23.62 8.21
C ASP A 543 12.54 23.60 6.73
N LEU A 544 13.49 24.46 6.33
CA LEU A 544 13.85 24.67 4.92
C LEU A 544 14.11 23.37 4.16
N TRP A 545 14.93 22.48 4.73
CA TRP A 545 15.29 21.22 4.07
C TRP A 545 14.13 20.25 3.97
N VAL A 546 13.26 20.20 4.99
CA VAL A 546 12.05 19.37 4.99
C VAL A 546 11.07 19.87 3.93
N VAL A 547 10.88 21.18 3.82
CA VAL A 547 10.03 21.79 2.79
C VAL A 547 10.59 21.58 1.39
N ALA A 548 11.91 21.71 1.20
CA ALA A 548 12.56 21.43 -0.08
C ALA A 548 12.37 19.98 -0.53
N ASN A 549 12.47 19.03 0.42
CA ASN A 549 12.19 17.62 0.19
C ASN A 549 10.74 17.41 -0.28
N ALA A 550 9.77 18.02 0.41
CA ALA A 550 8.36 17.92 0.04
C ALA A 550 8.07 18.50 -1.35
N ILE A 551 8.67 19.63 -1.74
CA ILE A 551 8.45 20.28 -3.05
C ILE A 551 9.00 19.43 -4.19
N VAL A 552 10.25 18.96 -4.07
CA VAL A 552 10.85 18.08 -5.07
C VAL A 552 10.08 16.76 -5.14
N GLY A 553 9.67 16.23 -3.99
CA GLY A 553 8.79 15.07 -3.88
C GLY A 553 7.50 15.23 -4.66
N ALA A 554 6.76 16.31 -4.42
CA ALA A 554 5.48 16.59 -5.08
C ALA A 554 5.64 16.67 -6.61
N GLY A 555 6.69 17.35 -7.09
CA GLY A 555 7.00 17.40 -8.52
C GLY A 555 7.31 16.03 -9.11
N GLY A 556 8.19 15.26 -8.48
CA GLY A 556 8.54 13.91 -8.93
C GLY A 556 7.36 12.92 -8.90
N PHE A 557 6.51 12.98 -7.87
CA PHE A 557 5.29 12.18 -7.81
C PHE A 557 4.26 12.58 -8.86
N GLY A 558 4.13 13.88 -9.16
CA GLY A 558 3.32 14.36 -10.29
C GLY A 558 3.78 13.75 -11.63
N ILE A 559 5.09 13.64 -11.84
CA ILE A 559 5.66 12.98 -13.02
C ILE A 559 5.33 11.48 -13.02
N CYS A 560 5.49 10.78 -11.90
CA CYS A 560 5.12 9.36 -11.78
C CYS A 560 3.63 9.13 -12.05
N TYR A 561 2.75 10.01 -11.57
CA TYR A 561 1.31 10.00 -11.86
C TYR A 561 1.05 10.10 -13.37
N LEU A 562 1.64 11.10 -14.05
CA LEU A 562 1.48 11.30 -15.49
C LEU A 562 1.99 10.09 -16.28
N TRP A 563 3.10 9.49 -15.87
CA TRP A 563 3.61 8.26 -16.46
C TRP A 563 2.61 7.10 -16.30
N CYS A 564 2.04 6.90 -15.11
CA CYS A 564 1.04 5.85 -14.86
C CYS A 564 -0.20 6.05 -15.74
N VAL A 565 -0.75 7.27 -15.82
CA VAL A 565 -1.91 7.59 -16.67
C VAL A 565 -1.59 7.36 -18.15
N TRP A 566 -0.43 7.82 -18.62
CA TRP A 566 0.00 7.64 -20.01
C TRP A 566 0.17 6.15 -20.36
N ARG A 567 0.83 5.39 -19.49
CA ARG A 567 1.02 3.93 -19.69
C ARG A 567 -0.31 3.19 -19.64
N LEU A 568 -1.21 3.57 -18.74
CA LEU A 568 -2.56 3.01 -18.69
C LEU A 568 -3.31 3.26 -20.00
N PHE A 569 -3.31 4.52 -20.48
CA PHE A 569 -3.93 4.90 -21.74
C PHE A 569 -3.35 4.11 -22.92
N TRP A 570 -2.03 4.02 -23.04
CA TRP A 570 -1.39 3.24 -24.09
C TRP A 570 -1.72 1.74 -24.00
N LYS A 571 -1.55 1.15 -22.81
CA LYS A 571 -1.80 -0.28 -22.58
C LYS A 571 -3.27 -0.63 -22.78
N SER A 572 -4.19 0.31 -22.58
CA SER A 572 -5.65 0.14 -22.79
C SER A 572 -6.04 -0.16 -24.23
N GLY A 573 -5.19 0.19 -25.21
CA GLY A 573 -5.44 -0.06 -26.63
C GLY A 573 -6.39 0.94 -27.30
N LEU A 574 -6.88 1.96 -26.58
CA LEU A 574 -7.76 3.01 -27.12
C LEU A 574 -7.12 3.74 -28.32
N VAL A 575 -5.79 3.89 -28.34
CA VAL A 575 -5.05 4.51 -29.45
C VAL A 575 -5.07 3.68 -30.74
N LYS A 576 -5.00 2.34 -30.62
CA LYS A 576 -5.00 1.46 -31.81
C LYS A 576 -6.38 1.44 -32.46
N GLN A 577 -7.42 1.42 -31.63
CA GLN A 577 -8.81 1.47 -32.10
C GLN A 577 -9.11 2.77 -32.86
N ALA A 578 -8.67 3.94 -32.37
CA ALA A 578 -8.87 5.21 -33.08
C ALA A 578 -8.14 5.29 -34.43
N LYS A 579 -6.96 4.66 -34.56
CA LYS A 579 -6.21 4.59 -35.83
C LYS A 579 -6.79 3.58 -36.82
N GLU A 580 -7.43 2.51 -36.34
CA GLU A 580 -8.11 1.53 -37.19
C GLU A 580 -9.45 2.10 -37.68
N GLU A 581 -10.23 2.75 -36.82
CA GLU A 581 -11.50 3.42 -37.18
C GLU A 581 -11.31 4.57 -38.19
N SER A 582 -10.21 5.34 -38.07
CA SER A 582 -9.84 6.40 -39.03
C SER A 582 -9.35 5.88 -40.40
N LYS A 583 -9.04 4.59 -40.53
CA LYS A 583 -8.66 3.97 -41.82
C LYS A 583 -9.82 3.28 -42.52
N THR A 584 -10.94 3.12 -41.83
CA THR A 584 -12.18 2.51 -42.33
C THR A 584 -13.25 3.54 -42.70
N LEU A 585 -12.98 4.83 -42.48
CA LEU A 585 -13.69 5.99 -43.02
C LEU A 585 -12.85 6.57 -44.16
#